data_AF-A0A4R1XD87-F1
#
_entry.id   AF-A0A4R1XD87-F1
#
_cell.length_a   1.000
_cell.length_b   1.000
_cell.length_c   1.000
_cell.angle_alpha   90.00
_cell.angle_beta   90.00
_cell.angle_gamma   90.00
#
_symmetry.space_group_name_H-M   'P 1'
#
loop_
_entity.id
_entity.type
_entity.pdbx_description
1 polymer ?
#
loop_
_entity_poly.entity_id
_entity_poly.type
_entity_poly.pdbx_seq_one_letter_code
_entity_poly.pdbx_strand_id
1 'polypeptide(L)'
;MRQERTVQSNIFDLFAEHEIGRELKAMSQWLDEHRDLLGLVAQDLRRHGVKETGREGLPAEAVLRCALLKQHRQLSYEELAFHLEDSASFRAFARLPWGCSPKKSVLHKTISAIRAETFEAINRVLLTSARQDKVERGKVVRIDSTVTSALMHEPSDSSLLWDCVRVMVRLLQQADAQGRAIPWHDHCRAAKKRSRAIQFTRGRPKRVQHYRALLRITRTTLNYLEQAAAQLPLAAGPAVELWQAQVRHYKPLIERIIAQTERRVLAGEAVPAGDKL
;
A
#
# COMPACT_ATOMS: atom_id res chain seq x y z
N MET A 1 -14.71 -36.67 -13.60
CA MET A 1 -13.38 -37.21 -13.92
C MET A 1 -12.50 -36.08 -14.46
N ARG A 2 -11.26 -35.96 -13.99
CA ARG A 2 -10.34 -34.89 -14.41
C ARG A 2 -8.92 -35.45 -14.44
N GLN A 3 -8.29 -35.40 -15.60
CA GLN A 3 -6.92 -35.86 -15.78
C GLN A 3 -5.96 -34.82 -15.19
N GLU A 4 -4.85 -35.27 -14.60
CA GLU A 4 -3.83 -34.36 -14.07
C GLU A 4 -3.03 -33.72 -15.20
N ARG A 5 -2.78 -34.49 -16.28
CA ARG A 5 -1.90 -34.13 -17.39
C ARG A 5 -2.50 -34.52 -18.74
N THR A 6 -2.18 -33.75 -19.78
CA THR A 6 -2.31 -34.20 -21.17
C THR A 6 -1.04 -35.00 -21.55
N VAL A 7 -1.15 -36.32 -21.72
CA VAL A 7 0.01 -37.22 -21.89
C VAL A 7 0.67 -37.11 -23.26
N GLN A 8 -0.06 -36.68 -24.29
CA GLN A 8 0.45 -36.54 -25.66
C GLN A 8 0.85 -35.10 -25.96
N SER A 9 2.14 -34.89 -26.25
CA SER A 9 2.62 -33.67 -26.90
C SER A 9 1.92 -33.57 -28.25
N ASN A 10 1.18 -32.48 -28.47
CA ASN A 10 0.42 -32.35 -29.70
C ASN A 10 1.35 -31.87 -30.80
N ILE A 11 1.24 -32.42 -32.01
CA ILE A 11 1.95 -31.91 -33.19
C ILE A 11 1.60 -30.43 -33.47
N PHE A 12 0.49 -29.96 -32.90
CA PHE A 12 -0.01 -28.60 -32.97
C PHE A 12 0.48 -27.68 -31.84
N ASP A 13 1.40 -28.10 -30.97
CA ASP A 13 2.03 -27.25 -29.95
C ASP A 13 3.07 -26.30 -30.56
N LEU A 14 2.59 -25.44 -31.47
CA LEU A 14 3.39 -24.50 -32.24
C LEU A 14 3.46 -23.15 -31.51
N PHE A 15 4.64 -22.84 -31.00
CA PHE A 15 4.96 -21.51 -30.50
C PHE A 15 5.45 -20.64 -31.66
N ALA A 16 4.88 -19.45 -31.81
CA ALA A 16 5.33 -18.48 -32.79
C ALA A 16 6.75 -18.00 -32.46
N GLU A 17 7.49 -17.59 -33.49
CA GLU A 17 8.91 -17.21 -33.34
C GLU A 17 9.13 -15.83 -32.74
N HIS A 18 8.08 -15.00 -32.65
CA HIS A 18 8.15 -13.69 -32.02
C HIS A 18 8.37 -13.81 -30.51
N GLU A 19 8.80 -12.70 -29.89
CA GLU A 19 9.18 -12.62 -28.46
C GLU A 19 8.18 -13.31 -27.52
N ILE A 20 6.89 -12.98 -27.64
CA ILE A 20 5.82 -13.57 -26.82
C ILE A 20 5.76 -15.10 -26.94
N GLY A 21 5.96 -15.66 -28.13
CA GLY A 21 5.91 -17.11 -28.33
C GLY A 21 7.12 -17.81 -27.71
N ARG A 22 8.30 -17.17 -27.78
CA ARG A 22 9.53 -17.66 -27.11
C ARG A 22 9.40 -17.61 -25.59
N GLU A 23 8.83 -16.54 -25.03
CA GLU A 23 8.53 -16.42 -23.61
C GLU A 23 7.60 -17.55 -23.13
N LEU A 24 6.47 -17.74 -23.82
CA LEU A 24 5.51 -18.79 -23.48
C LEU A 24 6.13 -20.19 -23.61
N LYS A 25 7.02 -20.40 -24.58
CA LYS A 25 7.75 -21.66 -24.73
C LYS A 25 8.68 -21.91 -23.54
N ALA A 26 9.44 -20.90 -23.10
CA ALA A 26 10.31 -21.00 -21.93
C ALA A 26 9.50 -21.25 -20.64
N MET A 27 8.41 -20.51 -20.43
CA MET A 27 7.49 -20.74 -19.31
C MET A 27 6.91 -22.16 -19.35
N SER A 28 6.53 -22.65 -20.54
CA SER A 28 6.02 -24.01 -20.71
C SER A 28 7.05 -25.07 -20.35
N GLN A 29 8.31 -24.89 -20.75
CA GLN A 29 9.41 -25.82 -20.43
C GLN A 29 9.67 -25.88 -18.92
N TRP A 30 9.70 -24.73 -18.25
CA TRP A 30 9.86 -24.68 -16.80
C TRP A 30 8.73 -25.43 -16.07
N LEU A 31 7.47 -25.26 -16.52
CA LEU A 31 6.33 -26.00 -15.97
C LEU A 31 6.42 -27.51 -16.24
N ASP A 32 7.05 -27.92 -17.35
CA ASP A 32 7.23 -29.34 -17.69
C ASP A 32 8.27 -30.05 -16.82
N GLU A 33 9.23 -29.30 -16.28
CA GLU A 33 10.25 -29.75 -15.32
C GLU A 33 9.66 -29.87 -13.90
N HIS A 34 8.71 -29.00 -13.53
CA HIS A 34 8.10 -28.92 -12.20
C HIS A 34 6.72 -29.58 -12.14
N ARG A 35 6.66 -30.87 -12.49
CA ARG A 35 5.39 -31.64 -12.62
C ARG A 35 4.69 -31.91 -11.29
N ASP A 36 5.45 -31.90 -10.20
CA ASP A 36 4.97 -32.04 -8.83
C ASP A 36 3.93 -30.97 -8.47
N LEU A 37 4.03 -29.77 -9.05
CA LEU A 37 3.06 -28.69 -8.88
C LEU A 37 1.65 -29.04 -9.37
N LEU A 38 1.55 -29.90 -10.39
CA LEU A 38 0.26 -30.31 -10.96
C LEU A 38 -0.58 -31.11 -9.96
N GLY A 39 0.07 -31.87 -9.07
CA GLY A 39 -0.61 -32.63 -8.02
C GLY A 39 -1.35 -31.72 -7.04
N LEU A 40 -0.75 -30.58 -6.66
CA LEU A 40 -1.36 -29.60 -5.77
C LEU A 40 -2.61 -28.97 -6.41
N VAL A 41 -2.49 -28.56 -7.68
CA VAL A 41 -3.61 -28.01 -8.44
C VAL A 41 -4.71 -29.06 -8.64
N ALA A 42 -4.35 -30.31 -8.93
CA ALA A 42 -5.31 -31.39 -9.08
C ALA A 42 -6.11 -31.63 -7.78
N GLN A 43 -5.47 -31.55 -6.61
CA GLN A 43 -6.15 -31.68 -5.32
C GLN A 43 -7.23 -30.61 -5.12
N ASP A 44 -6.93 -29.34 -5.42
CA ASP A 44 -7.90 -28.25 -5.34
C ASP A 44 -9.07 -28.42 -6.32
N LEU A 45 -8.78 -28.99 -7.49
CA LEU A 45 -9.73 -29.17 -8.56
C LEU A 45 -10.62 -30.42 -8.40
N ARG A 46 -10.27 -31.33 -7.48
CA ARG A 46 -11.06 -32.53 -7.17
C ARG A 46 -12.29 -32.15 -6.36
N ARG A 47 -13.44 -32.74 -6.74
CA ARG A 47 -14.69 -32.62 -5.99
C ARG A 47 -14.85 -33.86 -5.13
N HIS A 48 -14.85 -33.69 -3.81
CA HIS A 48 -15.12 -34.79 -2.88
C HIS A 48 -16.60 -35.21 -2.94
N GLY A 49 -16.86 -36.52 -2.93
CA GLY A 49 -18.22 -37.07 -2.77
C GLY A 49 -19.06 -37.20 -4.05
N VAL A 50 -18.48 -37.07 -5.25
CA VAL A 50 -19.22 -37.22 -6.52
C VAL A 50 -18.81 -38.50 -7.23
N LYS A 51 -19.80 -39.32 -7.64
CA LYS A 51 -19.56 -40.49 -8.51
C LYS A 51 -18.91 -40.05 -9.82
N GLU A 52 -17.99 -40.86 -10.35
CA GLU A 52 -17.26 -40.56 -11.59
C GLU A 52 -18.13 -40.76 -12.84
N THR A 53 -19.21 -39.98 -12.97
CA THR A 53 -20.11 -40.02 -14.11
C THR A 53 -20.16 -38.67 -14.82
N GLY A 54 -20.16 -38.69 -16.16
CA GLY A 54 -20.30 -37.50 -17.00
C GLY A 54 -19.01 -37.04 -17.71
N ARG A 55 -19.08 -35.85 -18.33
CA ARG A 55 -18.01 -35.30 -19.19
C ARG A 55 -16.73 -35.01 -18.41
N GLU A 56 -15.59 -35.34 -18.99
CA GLU A 56 -14.28 -35.01 -18.42
C GLU A 56 -14.09 -33.49 -18.34
N GLY A 57 -13.63 -33.01 -17.18
CA GLY A 57 -13.27 -31.60 -16.99
C GLY A 57 -11.90 -31.29 -17.61
N LEU A 58 -11.61 -29.99 -17.81
CA LEU A 58 -10.27 -29.54 -18.24
C LEU A 58 -9.17 -30.15 -17.36
N PRO A 59 -8.06 -30.64 -17.95
CA PRO A 59 -6.94 -31.17 -17.18
C PRO A 59 -6.37 -30.15 -16.18
N ALA A 60 -5.83 -30.61 -15.06
CA ALA A 60 -5.27 -29.72 -14.04
C ALA A 60 -4.13 -28.84 -14.60
N GLU A 61 -3.28 -29.44 -15.42
CA GLU A 61 -2.24 -28.73 -16.19
C GLU A 61 -2.79 -27.60 -17.06
N ALA A 62 -3.88 -27.85 -17.80
CA ALA A 62 -4.48 -26.84 -18.65
C ALA A 62 -5.10 -25.70 -17.83
N VAL A 63 -5.71 -26.01 -16.68
CA VAL A 63 -6.25 -24.99 -15.78
C VAL A 63 -5.14 -24.11 -15.21
N LEU A 64 -4.03 -24.69 -14.75
CA LEU A 64 -2.88 -23.93 -14.25
C LEU A 64 -2.28 -23.03 -15.33
N ARG A 65 -2.02 -23.57 -16.53
CA ARG A 65 -1.47 -22.79 -17.65
C ARG A 65 -2.42 -21.66 -18.07
N CYS A 66 -3.73 -21.89 -18.11
CA CYS A 66 -4.71 -20.81 -18.32
C CYS A 66 -4.68 -19.74 -17.22
N ALA A 67 -4.54 -20.14 -15.95
CA ALA A 67 -4.44 -19.21 -14.83
C ALA A 67 -3.19 -18.31 -14.95
N LEU A 68 -2.04 -18.91 -15.27
CA LEU A 68 -0.78 -18.20 -15.48
C LEU A 68 -0.86 -17.25 -16.68
N LEU A 69 -1.43 -17.71 -17.80
CA LEU A 69 -1.61 -16.87 -18.99
C LEU A 69 -2.49 -15.65 -18.69
N LYS A 70 -3.60 -15.87 -17.97
CA LYS A 70 -4.50 -14.80 -17.52
C LYS A 70 -3.75 -13.78 -16.68
N GLN A 71 -2.96 -14.22 -15.70
CA GLN A 71 -2.26 -13.32 -14.78
C GLN A 71 -1.11 -12.59 -15.46
N HIS A 72 -0.29 -13.31 -16.24
CA HIS A 72 0.87 -12.76 -16.94
C HIS A 72 0.47 -11.63 -17.91
N ARG A 73 -0.67 -11.77 -18.59
CA ARG A 73 -1.18 -10.77 -19.55
C ARG A 73 -2.30 -9.88 -18.99
N GLN A 74 -2.61 -10.02 -17.70
CA GLN A 74 -3.72 -9.32 -17.02
C GLN A 74 -5.07 -9.39 -17.75
N LEU A 75 -5.36 -10.53 -18.39
CA LEU A 75 -6.57 -10.71 -19.19
C LEU A 75 -7.81 -10.86 -18.31
N SER A 76 -8.93 -10.36 -18.80
CA SER A 76 -10.25 -10.80 -18.35
C SER A 76 -10.52 -12.24 -18.78
N TYR A 77 -11.54 -12.89 -18.20
CA TYR A 77 -11.91 -14.24 -18.60
C TYR A 77 -12.54 -14.31 -20.01
N GLU A 78 -13.07 -13.20 -20.53
CA GLU A 78 -13.60 -13.11 -21.89
C GLU A 78 -12.46 -13.03 -22.90
N GLU A 79 -11.49 -12.15 -22.66
CA GLU A 79 -10.28 -12.04 -23.48
C GLU A 79 -9.46 -13.33 -23.45
N LEU A 80 -9.36 -13.99 -22.28
CA LEU A 80 -8.67 -15.28 -22.19
C LEU A 80 -9.35 -16.33 -23.08
N ALA A 81 -10.69 -16.43 -23.05
CA ALA A 81 -11.40 -17.38 -23.90
C ALA A 81 -11.20 -17.06 -25.39
N PHE A 82 -11.27 -15.79 -25.77
CA PHE A 82 -11.02 -15.32 -27.13
C PHE A 82 -9.62 -15.70 -27.61
N HIS A 83 -8.57 -15.36 -26.85
CA HIS A 83 -7.20 -15.65 -27.27
C HIS A 83 -6.84 -17.14 -27.29
N LEU A 84 -7.49 -17.97 -26.47
CA LEU A 84 -7.31 -19.43 -26.52
C LEU A 84 -7.92 -20.07 -27.78
N GLU A 85 -8.86 -19.38 -28.42
CA GLU A 85 -9.48 -19.78 -29.69
C GLU A 85 -8.70 -19.22 -30.89
N ASP A 86 -8.22 -17.97 -30.78
CA ASP A 86 -7.58 -17.24 -31.88
C ASP A 86 -6.06 -17.49 -32.01
N SER A 87 -5.33 -17.66 -30.90
CA SER A 87 -3.87 -17.76 -30.90
C SER A 87 -3.35 -19.19 -30.70
N ALA A 88 -2.65 -19.71 -31.72
CA ALA A 88 -1.99 -21.02 -31.66
C ALA A 88 -0.98 -21.11 -30.50
N SER A 89 -0.20 -20.05 -30.24
CA SER A 89 0.79 -20.04 -29.15
C SER A 89 0.15 -20.08 -27.77
N PHE A 90 -0.98 -19.40 -27.57
CA PHE A 90 -1.71 -19.43 -26.29
C PHE A 90 -2.36 -20.78 -26.08
N ARG A 91 -2.92 -21.36 -27.15
CA ARG A 91 -3.50 -22.70 -27.13
C ARG A 91 -2.45 -23.77 -26.83
N ALA A 92 -1.27 -23.68 -27.46
CA ALA A 92 -0.12 -24.54 -27.21
C ALA A 92 0.38 -24.40 -25.76
N PHE A 93 0.53 -23.16 -25.27
CA PHE A 93 0.90 -22.90 -23.88
C PHE A 93 -0.12 -23.49 -22.90
N ALA A 94 -1.41 -23.37 -23.18
CA ALA A 94 -2.47 -23.89 -22.33
C ALA A 94 -2.66 -25.41 -22.40
N ARG A 95 -2.02 -26.11 -23.35
CA ARG A 95 -2.17 -27.56 -23.57
C ARG A 95 -3.61 -28.03 -23.64
N LEU A 96 -4.45 -27.22 -24.32
CA LEU A 96 -5.85 -27.56 -24.47
C LEU A 96 -6.01 -28.76 -25.41
N PRO A 97 -6.79 -29.79 -25.01
CA PRO A 97 -7.11 -30.90 -25.89
C PRO A 97 -7.70 -30.42 -27.23
N TRP A 98 -7.46 -31.18 -28.29
CA TRP A 98 -7.97 -30.85 -29.62
C TRP A 98 -9.51 -30.77 -29.60
N GLY A 99 -10.08 -29.75 -30.26
CA GLY A 99 -11.52 -29.48 -30.23
C GLY A 99 -12.08 -28.90 -28.92
N CYS A 100 -11.24 -28.68 -27.90
CA CYS A 100 -11.67 -28.02 -26.67
C CYS A 100 -11.49 -26.50 -26.75
N SER A 101 -12.57 -25.74 -26.70
CA SER A 101 -12.56 -24.27 -26.58
C SER A 101 -13.32 -23.86 -25.32
N PRO A 102 -12.62 -23.67 -24.19
CA PRO A 102 -13.27 -23.40 -22.91
C PRO A 102 -13.89 -22.00 -22.90
N LYS A 103 -15.19 -21.92 -22.64
CA LYS A 103 -15.89 -20.64 -22.49
C LYS A 103 -15.46 -19.92 -21.20
N LYS A 104 -15.64 -18.59 -21.17
CA LYS A 104 -15.43 -17.71 -20.00
C LYS A 104 -15.87 -18.35 -18.67
N SER A 105 -17.09 -18.88 -18.60
CA SER A 105 -17.67 -19.44 -17.38
C SER A 105 -16.92 -20.67 -16.87
N VAL A 106 -16.40 -21.50 -17.77
CA VAL A 106 -15.59 -22.68 -17.43
C VAL A 106 -14.23 -22.23 -16.92
N LEU A 107 -13.58 -21.29 -17.61
CA LEU A 107 -12.29 -20.74 -17.19
C LEU A 107 -12.39 -20.10 -15.81
N HIS A 108 -13.38 -19.23 -15.59
CA HIS A 108 -13.63 -18.61 -14.28
C HIS A 108 -13.80 -19.65 -13.19
N LYS A 109 -14.75 -20.59 -13.37
CA LYS A 109 -15.06 -21.62 -12.36
C LYS A 109 -13.87 -22.52 -12.01
N THR A 110 -12.99 -22.78 -12.97
CA THR A 110 -11.88 -23.72 -12.78
C THR A 110 -10.65 -23.04 -12.24
N ILE A 111 -10.32 -21.83 -12.71
CA ILE A 111 -9.20 -21.04 -12.19
C ILE A 111 -9.51 -20.56 -10.77
N SER A 112 -10.74 -20.13 -10.47
CA SER A 112 -11.14 -19.70 -9.13
C SER A 112 -11.19 -20.83 -8.09
N ALA A 113 -11.07 -22.09 -8.52
CA ALA A 113 -11.03 -23.23 -7.62
C ALA A 113 -9.63 -23.50 -7.05
N ILE A 114 -8.57 -22.94 -7.69
CA ILE A 114 -7.20 -23.03 -7.17
C ILE A 114 -7.11 -22.13 -5.94
N ARG A 115 -6.67 -22.69 -4.83
CA ARG A 115 -6.61 -21.99 -3.55
C ARG A 115 -5.40 -21.06 -3.48
N ALA A 116 -5.48 -20.06 -2.60
CA ALA A 116 -4.38 -19.13 -2.38
C ALA A 116 -3.11 -19.85 -1.90
N GLU A 117 -3.25 -20.86 -1.04
CA GLU A 117 -2.16 -21.66 -0.51
C GLU A 117 -1.44 -22.45 -1.62
N THR A 118 -2.18 -22.95 -2.61
CA THR A 118 -1.61 -23.65 -3.77
C THR A 118 -0.83 -22.69 -4.67
N PHE A 119 -1.35 -21.49 -4.92
CA PHE A 119 -0.60 -20.45 -5.63
C PHE A 119 0.67 -20.04 -4.87
N GLU A 120 0.59 -19.91 -3.55
CA GLU A 120 1.74 -19.60 -2.72
C GLU A 120 2.82 -20.70 -2.81
N ALA A 121 2.42 -21.97 -2.74
CA ALA A 121 3.32 -23.11 -2.91
C ALA A 121 4.03 -23.08 -4.27
N ILE A 122 3.28 -22.85 -5.36
CA ILE A 122 3.83 -22.70 -6.71
C ILE A 122 4.84 -21.54 -6.77
N ASN A 123 4.49 -20.38 -6.23
CA ASN A 123 5.38 -19.22 -6.18
C ASN A 123 6.66 -19.50 -5.38
N ARG A 124 6.59 -20.24 -4.28
CA ARG A 124 7.76 -20.64 -3.48
C ARG A 124 8.71 -21.53 -4.28
N VAL A 125 8.17 -22.46 -5.07
CA VAL A 125 8.98 -23.31 -5.96
C VAL A 125 9.65 -22.46 -7.05
N LEU A 126 8.90 -21.55 -7.68
CA LEU A 126 9.44 -20.61 -8.67
C LEU A 126 10.60 -19.77 -8.11
N LEU A 127 10.42 -19.18 -6.93
CA LEU A 127 11.47 -18.38 -6.27
C LEU A 127 12.68 -19.22 -5.88
N THR A 128 12.48 -20.49 -5.51
CA THR A 128 13.56 -21.41 -5.17
C THR A 128 14.39 -21.78 -6.40
N SER A 129 13.75 -22.11 -7.53
CA SER A 129 14.42 -22.34 -8.82
C SER A 129 15.17 -21.09 -9.28
N ALA A 130 14.52 -19.92 -9.27
CA ALA A 130 15.17 -18.66 -9.65
C ALA A 130 16.41 -18.32 -8.79
N ARG A 131 16.39 -18.69 -7.50
CA ARG A 131 17.54 -18.53 -6.61
C ARG A 131 18.68 -19.50 -6.94
N GLN A 132 18.36 -20.76 -7.26
CA GLN A 132 19.35 -21.77 -7.66
C GLN A 132 20.04 -21.36 -8.99
N ASP A 133 19.25 -20.87 -9.94
CA ASP A 133 19.71 -20.40 -11.25
C ASP A 133 20.37 -19.02 -11.21
N LYS A 134 20.47 -18.41 -10.02
CA LYS A 134 21.05 -17.08 -9.76
C LYS A 134 20.38 -15.95 -10.57
N VAL A 135 19.11 -16.13 -10.96
CA VAL A 135 18.31 -15.12 -11.66
C VAL A 135 17.84 -14.03 -10.70
N GLU A 136 17.34 -14.41 -9.52
CA GLU A 136 16.84 -13.47 -8.51
C GLU A 136 17.17 -13.96 -7.09
N ARG A 137 17.58 -13.06 -6.19
CA ARG A 137 17.97 -13.40 -4.81
C ARG A 137 16.78 -13.39 -3.85
N GLY A 138 15.68 -12.72 -4.21
CA GLY A 138 14.46 -12.62 -3.39
C GLY A 138 14.62 -11.78 -2.12
N LYS A 139 15.68 -10.97 -2.03
CA LYS A 139 15.94 -10.10 -0.86
C LYS A 139 15.25 -8.75 -0.94
N VAL A 140 14.88 -8.32 -2.15
CA VAL A 140 14.30 -7.00 -2.41
C VAL A 140 13.06 -7.20 -3.27
N VAL A 141 11.91 -6.69 -2.83
CA VAL A 141 10.70 -6.61 -3.63
C VAL A 141 10.59 -5.16 -4.12
N ARG A 142 10.63 -4.98 -5.45
CA ARG A 142 10.36 -3.68 -6.04
C ARG A 142 8.84 -3.50 -6.14
N ILE A 143 8.31 -2.52 -5.42
CA ILE A 143 6.89 -2.16 -5.45
C ILE A 143 6.81 -0.75 -6.04
N ASP A 144 6.16 -0.63 -7.20
CA ASP A 144 5.84 0.69 -7.76
C ASP A 144 4.54 1.20 -7.10
N SER A 145 4.67 1.80 -5.91
CA SER A 145 3.53 2.43 -5.25
C SER A 145 3.23 3.79 -5.87
N THR A 146 2.03 4.02 -6.38
CA THR A 146 1.54 5.36 -6.67
C THR A 146 1.07 6.02 -5.38
N VAL A 147 1.73 7.10 -4.95
CA VAL A 147 1.28 7.86 -3.77
C VAL A 147 0.10 8.71 -4.21
N THR A 148 -1.09 8.42 -3.71
CA THR A 148 -2.25 9.30 -3.85
C THR A 148 -2.18 10.42 -2.82
N SER A 149 -2.58 11.64 -3.19
CA SER A 149 -2.62 12.76 -2.24
C SER A 149 -3.61 12.43 -1.12
N ALA A 150 -3.11 12.17 0.09
CA ALA A 150 -3.95 12.06 1.28
C ALA A 150 -4.38 13.45 1.77
N LEU A 151 -5.50 13.54 2.49
CA LEU A 151 -5.91 14.75 3.25
C LEU A 151 -5.03 14.93 4.51
N MET A 152 -3.74 14.67 4.39
CA MET A 152 -2.76 14.80 5.46
C MET A 152 -1.54 15.52 4.90
N HIS A 153 -1.10 16.58 5.58
CA HIS A 153 0.12 17.27 5.22
C HIS A 153 1.33 16.45 5.69
N GLU A 154 2.44 16.60 4.98
CA GLU A 154 3.71 16.01 5.41
C GLU A 154 4.07 16.53 6.83
N PRO A 155 4.41 15.64 7.79
CA PRO A 155 4.71 16.00 9.17
C PRO A 155 6.12 16.60 9.32
N SER A 156 6.35 17.75 8.66
CA SER A 156 7.54 18.56 8.85
C SER A 156 7.48 19.34 10.17
N ASP A 157 8.63 19.66 10.78
CA ASP A 157 8.65 20.48 12.00
C ASP A 157 7.94 21.84 11.80
N SER A 158 7.98 22.40 10.58
CA SER A 158 7.28 23.64 10.23
C SER A 158 5.77 23.51 10.05
N SER A 159 5.25 22.37 9.60
CA SER A 159 3.81 22.11 9.51
C SER A 159 3.25 21.82 10.90
N LEU A 160 3.95 21.00 11.70
CA LEU A 160 3.58 20.72 13.09
C LEU A 160 3.50 21.98 13.95
N LEU A 161 4.49 22.89 13.88
CA LEU A 161 4.45 24.16 14.60
C LEU A 161 3.28 25.06 14.15
N TRP A 162 2.92 25.03 12.87
CA TRP A 162 1.76 25.78 12.37
C TRP A 162 0.45 25.18 12.87
N ASP A 163 0.33 23.85 12.89
CA ASP A 163 -0.84 23.17 13.45
C ASP A 163 -0.98 23.41 14.96
N CYS A 164 0.12 23.44 15.70
CA CYS A 164 0.12 23.84 17.11
C CYS A 164 -0.52 25.23 17.31
N VAL A 165 -0.09 26.24 16.51
CA VAL A 165 -0.65 27.59 16.59
C VAL A 165 -2.15 27.58 16.27
N ARG A 166 -2.59 26.83 15.26
CA ARG A 166 -4.02 26.72 14.91
C ARG A 166 -4.85 26.10 16.05
N VAL A 167 -4.35 25.05 16.68
CA VAL A 167 -5.02 24.40 17.82
C VAL A 167 -5.12 25.37 18.99
N MET A 168 -4.03 26.07 19.34
CA MET A 168 -4.04 27.03 20.44
C MET A 168 -4.95 28.23 20.17
N VAL A 169 -4.97 28.77 18.94
CA VAL A 169 -5.89 29.86 18.56
C VAL A 169 -7.36 29.41 18.66
N ARG A 170 -7.68 28.19 18.23
CA ARG A 170 -9.02 27.63 18.39
C ARG A 170 -9.42 27.52 19.87
N LEU A 171 -8.49 27.07 20.73
CA LEU A 171 -8.72 27.00 22.18
C LEU A 171 -8.90 28.40 22.78
N LEU A 172 -8.13 29.39 22.36
CA LEU A 172 -8.28 30.78 22.81
C LEU A 172 -9.64 31.36 22.42
N GLN A 173 -10.11 31.12 21.19
CA GLN A 173 -11.46 31.52 20.75
C GLN A 173 -12.57 30.86 21.59
N GLN A 174 -12.38 29.59 21.96
CA GLN A 174 -13.32 28.90 22.86
C GLN A 174 -13.33 29.52 24.25
N ALA A 175 -12.17 29.94 24.78
CA ALA A 175 -12.08 30.61 26.07
C ALA A 175 -12.75 32.00 26.03
N ASP A 176 -12.57 32.78 24.96
CA ASP A 176 -13.24 34.07 24.77
C ASP A 176 -14.77 33.91 24.77
N ALA A 177 -15.29 32.86 24.14
CA ALA A 177 -16.71 32.55 24.12
C ALA A 177 -17.29 32.24 25.51
N GLN A 178 -16.46 31.88 26.49
CA GLN A 178 -16.85 31.68 27.89
C GLN A 178 -16.83 33.00 28.71
N GLY A 179 -16.61 34.15 28.07
CA GLY A 179 -16.75 35.47 28.70
C GLY A 179 -15.53 35.96 29.50
N ARG A 180 -14.36 35.34 29.34
CA ARG A 180 -13.10 35.79 29.95
C ARG A 180 -12.05 36.05 28.87
N ALA A 181 -12.16 37.23 28.24
CA ALA A 181 -11.28 37.64 27.17
C ALA A 181 -9.96 38.17 27.74
N ILE A 182 -8.89 37.38 27.62
CA ILE A 182 -7.53 37.91 27.73
C ILE A 182 -7.19 38.59 26.42
N PRO A 183 -6.52 39.75 26.40
CA PRO A 183 -6.05 40.31 25.14
C PRO A 183 -5.02 39.37 24.48
N TRP A 184 -5.42 38.72 23.37
CA TRP A 184 -4.55 37.90 22.54
C TRP A 184 -4.71 38.28 21.05
N HIS A 185 -3.78 37.81 20.22
CA HIS A 185 -3.77 38.09 18.78
C HIS A 185 -3.74 36.79 17.98
N ASP A 186 -4.52 36.72 16.90
CA ASP A 186 -4.48 35.59 15.98
C ASP A 186 -3.18 35.57 15.15
N HIS A 187 -2.30 34.66 15.53
CA HIS A 187 -1.03 34.45 14.84
C HIS A 187 -1.09 33.37 13.74
N CYS A 188 -2.25 32.79 13.41
CA CYS A 188 -2.39 31.74 12.39
C CYS A 188 -1.83 32.18 11.03
N ARG A 189 -2.15 33.40 10.60
CA ARG A 189 -1.67 33.94 9.32
C ARG A 189 -0.15 34.13 9.32
N ALA A 190 0.41 34.61 10.43
CA ALA A 190 1.85 34.78 10.59
C ALA A 190 2.58 33.43 10.61
N ALA A 191 2.06 32.46 11.36
CA ALA A 191 2.59 31.10 11.42
C ALA A 191 2.57 30.41 10.05
N LYS A 192 1.44 30.48 9.33
CA LYS A 192 1.31 29.96 7.95
C LYS A 192 2.33 30.58 7.01
N LYS A 193 2.51 31.91 7.06
CA LYS A 193 3.48 32.63 6.22
C LYS A 193 4.91 32.16 6.50
N ARG A 194 5.28 31.96 7.77
CA ARG A 194 6.61 31.47 8.16
C ARG A 194 6.82 30.00 7.79
N SER A 195 5.82 29.15 8.00
CA SER A 195 5.86 27.74 7.60
C SER A 195 6.08 27.58 6.08
N ARG A 196 5.32 28.31 5.26
CA ARG A 196 5.55 28.35 3.80
C ARG A 196 6.93 28.91 3.43
N ALA A 197 7.38 29.98 4.08
CA ALA A 197 8.71 30.52 3.82
C ALA A 197 9.81 29.48 4.10
N ILE A 198 9.68 28.67 5.15
CA ILE A 198 10.63 27.58 5.47
C ILE A 198 10.66 26.54 4.34
N GLN A 199 9.50 26.15 3.81
CA GLN A 199 9.39 25.15 2.74
C GLN A 199 10.11 25.59 1.45
N PHE A 200 9.99 26.86 1.07
CA PHE A 200 10.56 27.37 -0.18
C PHE A 200 11.94 28.01 -0.05
N THR A 201 12.45 28.22 1.17
CA THR A 201 13.77 28.82 1.38
C THR A 201 14.87 27.79 1.21
N ARG A 202 15.83 28.09 0.33
CA ARG A 202 17.07 27.30 0.19
C ARG A 202 18.15 27.80 1.15
N GLY A 203 18.94 26.87 1.67
CA GLY A 203 20.07 27.15 2.57
C GLY A 203 19.69 27.20 4.05
N ARG A 204 20.52 26.55 4.88
CA ARG A 204 20.30 26.42 6.34
C ARG A 204 20.21 27.77 7.08
N PRO A 205 21.08 28.77 6.84
CA PRO A 205 21.07 30.00 7.64
C PRO A 205 19.75 30.79 7.54
N LYS A 206 19.22 30.95 6.32
CA LYS A 206 17.95 31.67 6.08
C LYS A 206 16.74 30.87 6.60
N ARG A 207 16.75 29.54 6.45
CA ARG A 207 15.71 28.67 7.04
C ARG A 207 15.66 28.79 8.56
N VAL A 208 16.81 28.76 9.23
CA VAL A 208 16.92 28.88 10.70
C VAL A 208 16.31 30.19 11.20
N GLN A 209 16.48 31.30 10.49
CA GLN A 209 15.84 32.58 10.85
C GLN A 209 14.31 32.48 10.83
N HIS A 210 13.74 31.82 9.81
CA HIS A 210 12.30 31.60 9.73
C HIS A 210 11.79 30.64 10.81
N TYR A 211 12.55 29.60 11.15
CA TYR A 211 12.23 28.73 12.27
C TYR A 211 12.25 29.45 13.62
N ARG A 212 13.25 30.30 13.88
CA ARG A 212 13.29 31.14 15.10
C ARG A 212 12.07 32.05 15.19
N ALA A 213 11.66 32.65 14.08
CA ALA A 213 10.46 33.47 14.04
C ALA A 213 9.18 32.66 14.28
N LEU A 214 9.09 31.46 13.71
CA LEU A 214 7.94 30.57 13.91
C LEU A 214 7.87 30.06 15.36
N LEU A 215 8.99 29.63 15.95
CA LEU A 215 9.09 29.22 17.35
C LEU A 215 8.69 30.36 18.30
N ARG A 216 9.09 31.59 18.00
CA ARG A 216 8.66 32.76 18.78
C ARG A 216 7.14 32.92 18.73
N ILE A 217 6.54 32.84 17.54
CA ILE A 217 5.09 32.90 17.37
C ILE A 217 4.41 31.79 18.19
N THR A 218 4.86 30.54 18.05
CA THR A 218 4.29 29.40 18.78
C THR A 218 4.39 29.59 20.29
N ARG A 219 5.53 30.05 20.81
CA ARG A 219 5.71 30.35 22.24
C ARG A 219 4.80 31.48 22.73
N THR A 220 4.68 32.56 21.96
CA THR A 220 3.77 33.67 22.29
C THR A 220 2.33 33.19 22.37
N THR A 221 1.87 32.37 21.41
CA THR A 221 0.54 31.78 21.46
C THR A 221 0.35 30.82 22.64
N LEU A 222 1.39 30.05 22.98
CA LEU A 222 1.36 29.17 24.16
C LEU A 222 1.20 29.98 25.45
N ASN A 223 1.94 31.08 25.60
CA ASN A 223 1.82 31.95 26.76
C ASN A 223 0.41 32.54 26.90
N TYR A 224 -0.24 32.94 25.80
CA TYR A 224 -1.65 33.37 25.86
C TYR A 224 -2.56 32.25 26.34
N LEU A 225 -2.35 31.02 25.84
CA LEU A 225 -3.16 29.87 26.24
C LEU A 225 -2.97 29.52 27.72
N GLU A 226 -1.74 29.61 28.23
CA GLU A 226 -1.43 29.40 29.64
C GLU A 226 -2.07 30.46 30.54
N GLN A 227 -2.00 31.72 30.14
CA GLN A 227 -2.67 32.81 30.86
C GLN A 227 -4.19 32.59 30.88
N ALA A 228 -4.78 32.17 29.75
CA ALA A 228 -6.20 31.84 29.69
C ALA A 228 -6.54 30.68 30.63
N ALA A 229 -5.72 29.63 30.64
CA ALA A 229 -5.92 28.48 31.50
C ALA A 229 -5.79 28.80 32.99
N ALA A 230 -4.92 29.76 33.36
CA ALA A 230 -4.79 30.23 34.73
C ALA A 230 -6.00 31.06 35.18
N GLN A 231 -6.64 31.81 34.27
CA GLN A 231 -7.78 32.66 34.58
C GLN A 231 -9.13 31.94 34.53
N LEU A 232 -9.22 30.73 33.98
CA LEU A 232 -10.45 29.93 33.94
C LEU A 232 -10.41 28.80 35.00
N PRO A 233 -10.95 29.00 36.22
CA PRO A 233 -11.01 27.94 37.21
C PRO A 233 -11.99 26.84 36.78
N LEU A 234 -11.69 25.58 37.16
CA LEU A 234 -12.49 24.39 36.82
C LEU A 234 -13.97 24.51 37.24
N ALA A 235 -14.26 25.26 38.30
CA ALA A 235 -15.60 25.44 38.84
C ALA A 235 -16.54 26.31 37.96
N ALA A 236 -16.10 26.77 36.78
CA ALA A 236 -16.88 27.62 35.87
C ALA A 236 -17.87 26.85 34.96
N GLY A 237 -18.00 25.53 35.14
CA GLY A 237 -19.02 24.69 34.49
C GLY A 237 -18.46 23.68 33.47
N PRO A 238 -19.31 22.76 32.95
CA PRO A 238 -18.87 21.62 32.13
C PRO A 238 -18.11 21.98 30.85
N ALA A 239 -18.45 23.11 30.21
CA ALA A 239 -17.76 23.59 29.01
C ALA A 239 -16.31 24.03 29.31
N VAL A 240 -16.07 24.64 30.47
CA VAL A 240 -14.75 25.06 30.92
C VAL A 240 -13.90 23.87 31.35
N GLU A 241 -14.52 22.86 31.99
CA GLU A 241 -13.84 21.61 32.34
C GLU A 241 -13.35 20.86 31.08
N LEU A 242 -14.20 20.73 30.06
CA LEU A 242 -13.83 20.12 28.79
C LEU A 242 -12.69 20.88 28.10
N TRP A 243 -12.77 22.21 28.08
CA TRP A 243 -11.72 23.06 27.52
C TRP A 243 -10.40 22.92 28.28
N GLN A 244 -10.42 22.91 29.62
CA GLN A 244 -9.24 22.66 30.46
C GLN A 244 -8.62 21.29 30.17
N ALA A 245 -9.44 20.25 29.98
CA ALA A 245 -8.95 18.92 29.60
C ALA A 245 -8.24 18.94 28.23
N GLN A 246 -8.77 19.67 27.24
CA GLN A 246 -8.12 19.84 25.94
C GLN A 246 -6.79 20.58 26.07
N VAL A 247 -6.72 21.65 26.85
CA VAL A 247 -5.46 22.37 27.11
C VAL A 247 -4.42 21.44 27.74
N ARG A 248 -4.80 20.67 28.76
CA ARG A 248 -3.92 19.69 29.43
C ARG A 248 -3.43 18.60 28.47
N HIS A 249 -4.25 18.20 27.50
CA HIS A 249 -3.87 17.22 26.49
C HIS A 249 -2.87 17.80 25.47
N TYR A 250 -3.17 18.97 24.90
CA TYR A 250 -2.35 19.52 23.81
C TYR A 250 -1.08 20.21 24.27
N LYS A 251 -1.06 20.83 25.46
CA LYS A 251 0.11 21.54 25.99
C LYS A 251 1.42 20.70 25.95
N PRO A 252 1.49 19.49 26.54
CA PRO A 252 2.72 18.71 26.52
C PRO A 252 3.15 18.29 25.10
N LEU A 253 2.19 18.08 24.18
CA LEU A 253 2.47 17.78 22.78
C LEU A 253 3.13 18.99 22.08
N ILE A 254 2.58 20.18 22.30
CA ILE A 254 3.11 21.43 21.73
C ILE A 254 4.51 21.71 22.27
N GLU A 255 4.73 21.54 23.57
CA GLU A 255 6.05 21.71 24.21
C GLU A 255 7.08 20.72 23.62
N ARG A 256 6.68 19.45 23.43
CA ARG A 256 7.54 18.45 22.79
C ARG A 256 7.86 18.79 21.34
N ILE A 257 6.90 19.32 20.56
CA ILE A 257 7.14 19.78 19.17
C ILE A 257 8.10 20.98 19.15
N ILE A 258 7.96 21.93 20.08
CA ILE A 258 8.89 23.06 20.24
C ILE A 258 10.30 22.53 20.53
N ALA A 259 10.45 21.67 21.54
CA ALA A 259 11.75 21.11 21.94
C ALA A 259 12.38 20.29 20.81
N GLN A 260 11.60 19.44 20.15
CA GLN A 260 12.04 18.67 18.98
C GLN A 260 12.56 19.59 17.88
N THR A 261 11.82 20.66 17.56
CA THR A 261 12.21 21.59 16.50
C THR A 261 13.50 22.32 16.85
N GLU A 262 13.68 22.72 18.11
CA GLU A 262 14.92 23.38 18.56
C GLU A 262 16.12 22.46 18.45
N ARG A 263 16.00 21.21 18.91
CA ARG A 263 17.06 20.22 18.82
C ARG A 263 17.43 19.91 17.37
N ARG A 264 16.44 19.63 16.52
CA ARG A 264 16.68 19.24 15.11
C ARG A 264 17.17 20.39 14.25
N VAL A 265 16.57 21.57 14.39
CA VAL A 265 16.80 22.68 13.47
C VAL A 265 17.87 23.63 13.96
N LEU A 266 17.84 24.00 15.25
CA LEU A 266 18.77 24.98 15.81
C LEU A 266 20.07 24.31 16.26
N ALA A 267 19.99 23.22 17.02
CA ALA A 267 21.18 22.48 17.47
C ALA A 267 21.74 21.51 16.42
N GLY A 268 20.91 21.07 15.45
CA GLY A 268 21.33 20.14 14.40
C GLY A 268 21.41 18.69 14.86
N GLU A 269 20.75 18.34 15.95
CA GLU A 269 20.74 16.99 16.51
C GLU A 269 19.84 16.03 15.71
N ALA A 270 20.25 14.76 15.64
CA ALA A 270 19.39 13.69 15.18
C ALA A 270 18.51 13.21 16.34
N VAL A 271 17.21 13.49 16.26
CA VAL A 271 16.22 12.97 17.23
C VAL A 271 15.82 11.54 16.82
N PRO A 272 15.95 10.52 17.69
CA PRO A 272 15.53 9.15 17.44
C PRO A 272 14.05 9.04 17.05
N ALA A 273 13.68 7.99 16.31
CA ALA A 273 12.31 7.82 15.83
C ALA A 273 11.26 7.72 16.96
N GLY A 274 11.59 7.07 18.09
CA GLY A 274 10.69 6.95 19.24
C GLY A 274 10.47 8.26 20.01
N ASP A 275 11.36 9.24 19.83
CA ASP A 275 11.29 10.55 20.48
C ASP A 275 10.53 11.58 19.63
N LYS A 276 10.20 11.24 18.38
CA LYS A 276 9.35 12.07 17.50
C LYS A 276 7.87 11.88 17.86
N LEU A 277 7.13 12.98 17.77
CA LEU A 277 5.66 12.94 17.69
C LEU A 277 5.20 12.70 16.25
#